data_AF-A0A9D6WJ39-F1
#
_entry.id   AF-A0A9D6WJ39-F1
#
_cell.length_a   1.000
_cell.length_b   1.000
_cell.length_c   1.000
_cell.angle_alpha   90.00
_cell.angle_beta   90.00
_cell.angle_gamma   90.00
#
_symmetry.space_group_name_H-M   'P 1'
#
loop_
_entity.id
_entity.type
_entity.pdbx_description
1 polymer ?
#
loop_
_entity_poly.entity_id
_entity_poly.type
_entity_poly.pdbx_seq_one_letter_code
_entity_poly.pdbx_strand_id
1 'polypeptide(L)'
;MPSFEELRAKFEAEDERNAARLVAAGFDWKVTPRINHGIVPQHPLTTPPYPSFILKSGRTIKLCEVFQFYVYGGVLAGLPREQDSSVIEALDVAARVFPREGSQPLVLTPLLHEGVCGSGPEDDSWLNRWCKLSDVCTVGLFVSDTPARDEAMDGSAAVVIWFQNAYGVGFDARTVQQIEALEWERCASDFEL
;
A
#
# COMPACT_ATOMS: atom_id res chain seq x y z
N MET A 1 5.48 27.69 20.96
CA MET A 1 4.56 26.54 20.94
C MET A 1 3.24 27.00 21.54
N PRO A 2 2.09 26.61 20.96
CA PRO A 2 0.80 26.89 21.58
C PRO A 2 0.69 26.20 22.95
N SER A 3 -0.04 26.81 23.87
CA SER A 3 -0.33 26.22 25.18
C SER A 3 -1.30 25.04 25.06
N PHE A 4 -1.35 24.19 26.09
CA PHE A 4 -2.33 23.10 26.15
C PHE A 4 -3.78 23.62 26.06
N GLU A 5 -4.08 24.75 26.69
CA GLU A 5 -5.41 25.37 26.64
C GLU A 5 -5.76 25.86 25.23
N GLU A 6 -4.79 26.44 24.51
CA GLU A 6 -4.97 26.86 23.12
C GLU A 6 -5.18 25.68 22.18
N LEU A 7 -4.47 24.57 22.39
CA LEU A 7 -4.67 23.33 21.64
C LEU A 7 -6.05 22.73 21.91
N ARG A 8 -6.45 22.64 23.19
CA ARG A 8 -7.76 22.13 23.58
C ARG A 8 -8.91 22.94 22.99
N ALA A 9 -8.84 24.28 23.08
CA ALA A 9 -9.88 25.15 22.51
C ALA A 9 -9.98 25.02 20.98
N LYS A 10 -8.85 24.79 20.29
CA LYS A 10 -8.85 24.50 18.85
C LYS A 10 -9.53 23.17 18.53
N PHE A 11 -9.22 22.12 19.29
CA PHE A 11 -9.87 20.81 19.13
C PHE A 11 -11.38 20.90 19.35
N GLU A 12 -11.83 21.56 20.42
CA GLU A 12 -13.26 21.72 20.72
C GLU A 12 -13.98 22.50 19.60
N ALA A 13 -13.40 23.59 19.09
CA ALA A 13 -13.97 24.34 17.97
C ALA A 13 -13.99 23.57 16.64
N GLU A 14 -13.01 22.70 16.41
CA GLU A 14 -12.97 21.81 15.24
C GLU A 14 -14.01 20.69 15.35
N ASP A 15 -14.20 20.12 16.54
CA ASP A 15 -15.23 19.13 16.84
C ASP A 15 -16.63 19.70 16.63
N GLU A 16 -16.91 20.92 17.11
CA GLU A 16 -18.18 21.60 16.86
C GLU A 16 -18.44 21.83 15.37
N ARG A 17 -17.41 22.24 14.63
CA ARG A 17 -17.50 22.45 13.18
C ARG A 17 -17.77 21.14 12.45
N ASN A 18 -17.07 20.06 12.83
CA ASN A 18 -17.27 18.74 12.24
C ASN A 18 -18.64 18.18 12.58
N ALA A 19 -19.11 18.35 13.81
CA ALA A 19 -20.47 17.97 14.22
C ALA A 19 -21.53 18.71 13.38
N ALA A 20 -21.37 20.02 13.16
CA ALA A 20 -22.28 20.78 12.30
C ALA A 20 -22.30 20.27 10.85
N ARG A 21 -21.14 19.90 10.29
CA ARG A 21 -21.06 19.31 8.94
C ARG A 21 -21.76 17.95 8.85
N LEU A 22 -21.61 17.11 9.87
CA LEU A 22 -22.29 15.80 9.92
C LEU A 22 -23.81 15.96 10.01
N VAL A 23 -24.28 16.88 10.87
CA VAL A 23 -25.71 17.21 10.97
C VAL A 23 -26.25 17.75 9.65
N ALA A 24 -25.54 18.66 8.99
CA ALA A 24 -25.92 19.18 7.67
C ALA A 24 -25.95 18.08 6.60
N ALA A 25 -25.13 17.05 6.72
CA ALA A 25 -25.15 15.86 5.87
C ALA A 25 -26.24 14.83 6.24
N GLY A 26 -27.06 15.11 7.28
CA GLY A 26 -28.07 14.18 7.79
C GLY A 26 -27.50 12.97 8.52
N PHE A 27 -26.24 13.02 8.93
CA PHE A 27 -25.57 11.93 9.63
C PHE A 27 -25.68 12.11 11.16
N ASP A 28 -26.13 11.08 11.88
CA ASP A 28 -26.24 11.09 13.35
C ASP A 28 -25.64 9.81 13.97
N TRP A 29 -24.57 10.01 14.75
CA TRP A 29 -23.87 8.96 15.50
C TRP A 29 -24.76 8.21 16.51
N LYS A 30 -25.88 8.80 16.94
CA LYS A 30 -26.80 8.20 17.91
C LYS A 30 -27.69 7.14 17.29
N VAL A 31 -28.08 7.31 16.03
CA VAL A 31 -28.93 6.37 15.28
C VAL A 31 -28.15 5.43 14.38
N THR A 32 -26.83 5.67 14.23
CA THR A 32 -25.95 4.78 13.47
C THR A 32 -25.97 3.37 14.09
N PRO A 33 -26.25 2.31 13.32
CA PRO A 33 -26.22 0.94 13.82
C PRO A 33 -24.88 0.60 14.49
N ARG A 34 -24.94 -0.07 15.64
CA ARG A 34 -23.74 -0.47 16.40
C ARG A 34 -23.67 -1.97 16.51
N ILE A 35 -22.49 -2.52 16.22
CA ILE A 35 -22.18 -3.91 16.51
C ILE A 35 -21.48 -3.94 17.87
N ASN A 36 -22.10 -4.57 18.85
CA ASN A 36 -21.48 -4.81 20.15
C ASN A 36 -20.71 -6.13 20.07
N HIS A 37 -19.37 -6.05 20.02
CA HIS A 37 -18.50 -7.22 19.97
C HIS A 37 -18.26 -7.87 21.35
N GLY A 38 -18.79 -7.30 22.43
CA GLY A 38 -18.58 -7.77 23.80
C GLY A 38 -17.16 -7.48 24.31
N ILE A 39 -16.71 -8.28 25.28
CA ILE A 39 -15.32 -8.26 25.76
C ILE A 39 -14.54 -9.24 24.89
N VAL A 40 -13.64 -8.71 24.07
CA VAL A 40 -12.77 -9.49 23.19
C VAL A 40 -11.31 -9.33 23.63
N PRO A 41 -10.48 -10.39 23.51
CA PRO A 41 -9.07 -10.33 23.89
C PRO A 41 -8.24 -9.41 22.97
N GLN A 42 -8.77 -9.10 21.78
CA GLN A 42 -8.18 -8.20 20.80
C GLN A 42 -9.30 -7.38 20.17
N HIS A 43 -9.03 -6.12 19.78
CA HIS A 43 -10.04 -5.27 19.16
C HIS A 43 -10.65 -5.99 17.93
N PRO A 44 -11.98 -5.96 17.73
CA PRO A 44 -12.62 -6.77 16.69
C PRO A 44 -12.27 -6.30 15.26
N LEU A 45 -11.81 -5.04 15.14
CA LEU A 45 -11.24 -4.47 13.92
C LEU A 45 -9.71 -4.41 13.95
N THR A 46 -9.05 -5.06 14.91
CA THR A 46 -7.61 -5.28 14.75
C THR A 46 -7.48 -6.19 13.55
N THR A 47 -6.83 -5.68 12.50
CA THR A 47 -6.44 -6.49 11.37
C THR A 47 -5.74 -7.75 11.90
N PRO A 48 -6.00 -8.95 11.36
CA PRO A 48 -5.17 -10.12 11.67
C PRO A 48 -3.69 -9.72 11.60
N PRO A 49 -2.80 -10.40 12.36
CA PRO A 49 -1.40 -10.01 12.44
C PRO A 49 -0.90 -9.70 11.03
N TYR A 50 -0.36 -8.49 10.89
CA TYR A 50 0.20 -8.01 9.63
C TYR A 50 1.01 -9.13 9.00
N PRO A 51 0.85 -9.40 7.69
CA PRO A 51 1.61 -10.46 7.05
C PRO A 51 3.09 -10.31 7.34
N SER A 52 3.66 -11.37 7.93
CA SER A 52 5.06 -11.45 8.29
C SER A 52 5.77 -12.42 7.36
N PHE A 53 6.99 -12.06 6.97
CA PHE A 53 7.81 -12.85 6.07
C PHE A 53 9.15 -13.15 6.73
N ILE A 54 9.64 -14.38 6.54
CA ILE A 54 10.99 -14.75 6.91
C ILE A 54 11.84 -14.66 5.66
N LEU A 55 12.78 -13.73 5.66
CA LEU A 55 13.71 -13.53 4.56
C LEU A 55 14.72 -14.67 4.48
N LYS A 56 15.40 -14.80 3.34
CA LYS A 56 16.52 -15.76 3.18
C LYS A 56 17.64 -15.56 4.21
N SER A 57 17.80 -14.35 4.74
CA SER A 57 18.74 -14.06 5.83
C SER A 57 18.29 -14.59 7.20
N GLY A 58 17.06 -15.11 7.31
CA GLY A 58 16.42 -15.48 8.58
C GLY A 58 15.74 -14.31 9.29
N ARG A 59 15.91 -13.07 8.80
CA ARG A 59 15.26 -11.88 9.32
C ARG A 59 13.75 -11.96 9.14
N THR A 60 12.99 -11.55 10.16
CA THR A 60 11.54 -11.37 10.04
C THR A 60 11.23 -9.92 9.70
N ILE A 61 10.38 -9.72 8.71
CA ILE A 61 9.80 -8.41 8.34
C ILE A 61 8.27 -8.49 8.39
N LYS A 62 7.62 -7.37 8.70
CA LYS A 62 6.16 -7.26 8.84
C LYS A 62 5.65 -6.16 7.91
N LEU A 63 4.53 -6.40 7.24
CA LEU A 63 3.86 -5.38 6.44
C LEU A 63 3.03 -4.44 7.31
N CYS A 64 3.52 -3.25 7.63
CA CYS A 64 2.84 -2.34 8.57
C CYS A 64 1.78 -1.45 7.91
N GLU A 65 2.05 -0.97 6.69
CA GLU A 65 1.14 -0.06 5.98
C GLU A 65 1.02 -0.45 4.51
N VAL A 66 -0.13 -0.16 3.90
CA VAL A 66 -0.43 -0.44 2.50
C VAL A 66 -1.20 0.71 1.88
N PHE A 67 -0.83 1.06 0.65
CA PHE A 67 -1.59 1.92 -0.24
C PHE A 67 -1.81 1.22 -1.58
N GLN A 68 -3.05 1.22 -2.07
CA GLN A 68 -3.44 0.51 -3.28
C GLN A 68 -4.21 1.42 -4.22
N PHE A 69 -3.97 1.25 -5.52
CA PHE A 69 -4.70 1.96 -6.56
C PHE A 69 -4.78 1.13 -7.85
N TYR A 70 -5.79 1.41 -8.68
CA TYR A 70 -5.90 0.78 -9.99
C TYR A 70 -4.87 1.36 -10.95
N VAL A 71 -4.11 0.49 -11.63
CA VAL A 71 -3.11 0.88 -12.63
C VAL A 71 -3.75 1.55 -13.85
N TYR A 72 -4.94 1.08 -14.24
CA TYR A 72 -5.68 1.60 -15.39
C TYR A 72 -6.95 2.34 -14.99
N GLY A 73 -7.09 2.70 -13.70
CA GLY A 73 -8.24 3.43 -13.18
C GLY A 73 -8.32 4.82 -13.78
N GLY A 74 -9.14 5.00 -14.82
CA GLY A 74 -9.30 6.28 -15.53
C GLY A 74 -8.96 6.24 -17.03
N VAL A 75 -8.51 5.11 -17.58
CA VAL A 75 -8.31 4.96 -19.02
C VAL A 75 -9.65 4.60 -19.69
N LEU A 76 -10.37 5.62 -20.14
CA LEU A 76 -11.71 5.50 -20.74
C LEU A 76 -11.76 4.82 -22.13
N ALA A 77 -10.61 4.55 -22.78
CA ALA A 77 -10.56 4.07 -24.17
C ALA A 77 -9.52 2.96 -24.45
N GLY A 78 -9.16 2.18 -23.43
CA GLY A 78 -8.76 0.78 -23.65
C GLY A 78 -7.48 0.49 -24.42
N LEU A 79 -6.49 1.38 -24.45
CA LEU A 79 -5.13 0.99 -24.84
C LEU A 79 -4.19 1.14 -23.64
N PRO A 80 -3.54 0.06 -23.18
CA PRO A 80 -2.52 0.17 -22.15
C PRO A 80 -1.48 1.20 -22.60
N ARG A 81 -1.08 2.10 -21.71
CA ARG A 81 0.09 2.96 -21.93
C ARG A 81 1.34 2.09 -22.09
N GLU A 82 2.44 2.69 -22.54
CA GLU A 82 3.77 2.08 -22.42
C GLU A 82 3.97 1.56 -20.98
N GLN A 83 4.43 0.32 -20.85
CA GLN A 83 4.47 -0.43 -19.58
C GLN A 83 5.27 0.31 -18.49
N ASP A 84 6.32 1.02 -18.90
CA ASP A 84 7.21 1.78 -18.02
C ASP A 84 6.47 2.91 -17.28
N SER A 85 5.44 3.49 -17.89
CA SER A 85 4.71 4.62 -17.31
C SER A 85 4.02 4.27 -15.99
N SER A 86 3.53 3.04 -15.85
CA SER A 86 2.86 2.57 -14.64
C SER A 86 3.82 2.27 -13.50
N VAL A 87 5.04 1.84 -13.81
CA VAL A 87 6.09 1.63 -12.81
C VAL A 87 6.61 2.98 -12.29
N ILE A 88 6.81 3.94 -13.19
CA ILE A 88 7.19 5.32 -12.83
C ILE A 88 6.11 5.94 -11.94
N GLU A 89 4.84 5.83 -12.32
CA GLU A 89 3.73 6.31 -11.49
C GLU A 89 3.71 5.64 -10.12
N ALA A 90 3.97 4.34 -10.03
CA ALA A 90 4.05 3.64 -8.76
C ALA A 90 5.19 4.16 -7.87
N LEU A 91 6.35 4.50 -8.45
CA LEU A 91 7.47 5.11 -7.73
C LEU A 91 7.10 6.51 -7.22
N ASP A 92 6.44 7.33 -8.05
CA ASP A 92 5.98 8.67 -7.65
C ASP A 92 4.92 8.60 -6.54
N VAL A 93 4.00 7.64 -6.63
CA VAL A 93 3.01 7.37 -5.58
C VAL A 93 3.71 6.94 -4.30
N ALA A 94 4.69 6.04 -4.36
CA ALA A 94 5.42 5.59 -3.19
C ALA A 94 6.14 6.74 -2.48
N ALA A 95 6.82 7.62 -3.23
CA ALA A 95 7.48 8.80 -2.68
C ALA A 95 6.49 9.76 -2.00
N ARG A 96 5.26 9.87 -2.51
CA ARG A 96 4.23 10.73 -1.93
C ARG A 96 3.57 10.14 -0.68
N VAL A 97 3.31 8.83 -0.68
CA VAL A 97 2.60 8.15 0.40
C VAL A 97 3.53 7.82 1.57
N PHE A 98 4.80 7.51 1.29
CA PHE A 98 5.82 7.17 2.28
C PHE A 98 7.01 8.15 2.21
N PRO A 99 6.80 9.47 2.42
CA PRO A 99 7.82 10.50 2.18
C PRO A 99 8.96 10.50 3.21
N ARG A 100 8.82 9.76 4.31
CA ARG A 100 9.77 9.72 5.42
C ARG A 100 10.73 8.54 5.35
N GLU A 101 10.48 7.61 4.43
CA GLU A 101 11.31 6.43 4.28
C GLU A 101 12.57 6.81 3.49
N GLY A 102 13.73 6.73 4.15
CA GLY A 102 15.02 7.10 3.54
C GLY A 102 15.46 6.18 2.41
N SER A 103 14.83 5.02 2.26
CA SER A 103 15.14 4.03 1.23
C SER A 103 14.43 4.33 -0.09
N GLN A 104 15.12 4.09 -1.20
CA GLN A 104 14.47 4.03 -2.50
C GLN A 104 13.42 2.91 -2.52
N PRO A 105 12.18 3.17 -2.96
CA PRO A 105 11.16 2.13 -3.09
C PRO A 105 11.62 1.00 -4.01
N LEU A 106 11.36 -0.24 -3.61
CA LEU A 106 11.72 -1.42 -4.35
C LEU A 106 10.55 -1.96 -5.16
N VAL A 107 10.69 -2.02 -6.47
CA VAL A 107 9.69 -2.62 -7.36
C VAL A 107 9.99 -4.11 -7.50
N LEU A 108 9.09 -4.97 -6.99
CA LEU A 108 9.15 -6.39 -7.29
C LEU A 108 8.84 -6.59 -8.77
N THR A 109 9.47 -7.60 -9.38
CA THR A 109 9.22 -7.91 -10.79
C THR A 109 7.72 -8.15 -10.95
N PRO A 110 7.02 -7.43 -11.84
CA PRO A 110 5.58 -7.60 -12.04
C PRO A 110 5.27 -8.75 -12.99
N LEU A 111 4.03 -9.24 -12.98
CA LEU A 111 3.55 -10.17 -13.99
C LEU A 111 2.99 -9.35 -15.15
N LEU A 112 3.48 -9.61 -16.35
CA LEU A 112 2.91 -9.04 -17.57
C LEU A 112 1.87 -10.03 -18.12
N HIS A 113 0.69 -9.49 -18.39
CA HIS A 113 -0.38 -10.18 -19.09
C HIS A 113 -0.35 -9.74 -20.54
N GLU A 114 -0.32 -10.69 -21.46
CA GLU A 114 -0.34 -10.41 -22.90
C GLU A 114 -1.41 -11.24 -23.61
N GLY A 115 -1.84 -10.76 -24.77
CA GLY A 115 -2.81 -11.47 -25.58
C GLY A 115 -3.13 -10.76 -26.89
N VAL A 116 -4.09 -11.34 -27.62
CA VAL A 116 -4.61 -10.79 -28.88
C VAL A 116 -6.12 -10.61 -28.75
N CYS A 117 -6.64 -9.45 -29.10
CA CYS A 117 -8.06 -9.13 -29.15
C CYS A 117 -8.53 -9.14 -30.61
N GLY A 118 -9.36 -10.11 -31.01
CA GLY A 118 -9.87 -10.22 -32.38
C GLY A 118 -10.42 -11.61 -32.67
N SER A 119 -11.34 -11.72 -33.65
CA SER A 119 -12.02 -12.99 -33.99
C SER A 119 -11.58 -13.57 -35.34
N GLY A 120 -10.55 -13.02 -35.98
CA GLY A 120 -10.17 -13.36 -37.36
C GLY A 120 -8.74 -13.93 -37.49
N PRO A 121 -8.52 -14.93 -38.36
CA PRO A 121 -7.19 -15.49 -38.63
C PRO A 121 -6.25 -14.55 -39.42
N GLU A 122 -6.73 -13.39 -39.89
CA GLU A 122 -5.96 -12.44 -40.72
C GLU A 122 -5.72 -11.07 -40.07
N ASP A 123 -6.23 -10.83 -38.85
CA ASP A 123 -6.11 -9.49 -38.22
C ASP A 123 -4.84 -9.38 -37.38
N ASP A 124 -3.70 -9.46 -38.07
CA ASP A 124 -2.34 -9.37 -37.51
C ASP A 124 -1.96 -7.89 -37.21
N SER A 125 -2.95 -7.03 -37.01
CA SER A 125 -2.71 -5.64 -36.64
C SER A 125 -2.11 -5.57 -35.23
N TRP A 126 -1.04 -4.79 -35.06
CA TRP A 126 -0.42 -4.53 -33.76
C TRP A 126 -1.41 -3.96 -32.74
N LEU A 127 -2.51 -3.36 -33.20
CA LEU A 127 -3.63 -2.85 -32.40
C LEU A 127 -4.38 -3.96 -31.64
N ASN A 128 -4.36 -5.19 -32.16
CA ASN A 128 -5.00 -6.32 -31.52
C ASN A 128 -4.11 -6.96 -30.45
N ARG A 129 -2.80 -6.71 -30.47
CA ARG A 129 -1.88 -7.25 -29.46
C ARG A 129 -1.86 -6.31 -28.26
N TRP A 130 -2.04 -6.86 -27.07
CA TRP A 130 -1.96 -6.12 -25.82
C TRP A 130 -0.97 -6.76 -24.88
N CYS A 131 -0.31 -5.93 -24.08
CA CYS A 131 0.55 -6.34 -22.97
C CYS A 131 0.37 -5.33 -21.84
N LYS A 132 0.01 -5.81 -20.65
CA LYS A 132 -0.35 -4.98 -19.50
C LYS A 132 0.11 -5.57 -18.18
N LEU A 133 0.40 -4.71 -17.21
CA LEU A 133 0.53 -5.09 -15.79
C LEU A 133 -0.81 -5.56 -15.21
N SER A 134 -0.76 -6.19 -14.04
CA SER A 134 -1.96 -6.49 -13.24
C SER A 134 -2.73 -5.21 -12.85
N ASP A 135 -4.03 -5.34 -12.58
CA ASP A 135 -4.94 -4.20 -12.51
C ASP A 135 -4.74 -3.31 -11.26
N VAL A 136 -4.14 -3.83 -10.19
CA VAL A 136 -3.91 -3.10 -8.93
C VAL A 136 -2.42 -2.99 -8.65
N CYS A 137 -1.93 -1.77 -8.43
CA CYS A 137 -0.63 -1.51 -7.86
C CYS A 137 -0.76 -1.39 -6.34
N THR A 138 0.14 -2.04 -5.62
CA THR A 138 0.24 -1.94 -4.16
C THR A 138 1.61 -1.43 -3.77
N VAL A 139 1.62 -0.45 -2.88
CA VAL A 139 2.81 0.08 -2.22
C VAL A 139 2.69 -0.25 -0.73
N GLY A 140 3.63 -1.04 -0.21
CA GLY A 140 3.62 -1.48 1.18
C GLY A 140 4.88 -1.06 1.93
N LEU A 141 4.70 -0.62 3.17
CA LEU A 141 5.80 -0.37 4.11
C LEU A 141 6.06 -1.64 4.92
N PHE A 142 7.25 -2.19 4.77
CA PHE A 142 7.72 -3.32 5.56
C PHE A 142 8.67 -2.84 6.65
N VAL A 143 8.57 -3.42 7.84
CA VAL A 143 9.39 -3.07 9.01
C VAL A 143 10.02 -4.32 9.60
N SER A 144 11.26 -4.20 10.07
CA SER A 144 11.96 -5.15 10.92
C SER A 144 12.24 -4.50 12.28
N ASP A 145 12.01 -5.25 13.36
CA ASP A 145 12.30 -4.80 14.74
C ASP A 145 13.82 -4.78 15.05
N THR A 146 14.67 -5.03 14.05
CA THR A 146 16.12 -4.92 14.16
C THR A 146 16.66 -4.04 13.03
N PRO A 147 17.72 -3.26 13.28
CA PRO A 147 18.32 -2.45 12.25
C PRO A 147 18.90 -3.32 11.12
N ALA A 148 18.95 -2.75 9.93
CA ALA A 148 19.53 -3.34 8.74
C ALA A 148 21.06 -3.16 8.72
N ARG A 149 21.59 -2.02 9.21
CA ARG A 149 23.03 -1.73 9.15
C ARG A 149 23.59 -1.13 10.44
N ASP A 150 22.94 -0.14 11.03
CA ASP A 150 23.42 0.55 12.23
C ASP A 150 22.81 -0.06 13.50
N GLU A 151 23.61 -0.80 14.27
CA GLU A 151 23.19 -1.44 15.52
C GLU A 151 22.71 -0.45 16.60
N ALA A 152 22.98 0.85 16.46
CA ALA A 152 22.51 1.88 17.37
C ALA A 152 21.04 2.30 17.13
N MET A 153 20.43 1.86 16.03
CA MET A 153 19.07 2.24 15.63
C MET A 153 18.02 1.25 16.15
N ASP A 154 16.76 1.67 16.25
CA ASP A 154 15.66 0.87 16.82
C ASP A 154 15.13 -0.20 15.86
N GLY A 155 15.22 0.06 14.55
CA GLY A 155 14.66 -0.83 13.55
C GLY A 155 15.06 -0.44 12.14
N SER A 156 14.46 -1.12 11.17
CA SER A 156 14.66 -0.80 9.77
C SER A 156 13.37 -0.99 8.96
N ALA A 157 13.23 -0.19 7.91
CA ALA A 157 12.05 -0.18 7.07
C ALA A 157 12.40 -0.13 5.58
N ALA A 158 11.53 -0.69 4.74
CA ALA A 158 11.64 -0.59 3.29
C ALA A 158 10.25 -0.47 2.66
N VAL A 159 10.14 0.36 1.63
CA VAL A 159 8.95 0.46 0.80
C VAL A 159 9.05 -0.52 -0.35
N VAL A 160 8.06 -1.39 -0.50
CA VAL A 160 8.00 -2.41 -1.55
C VAL A 160 6.76 -2.19 -2.42
N ILE A 161 6.93 -2.23 -3.73
CA ILE A 161 5.90 -2.03 -4.74
C ILE A 161 5.68 -3.35 -5.47
N TRP A 162 4.42 -3.77 -5.60
CA TRP A 162 4.05 -4.94 -6.39
C TRP A 162 2.71 -4.74 -7.10
N PHE A 163 2.43 -5.63 -8.05
CA PHE A 163 1.23 -5.57 -8.90
C PHE A 163 0.43 -6.86 -8.75
N GLN A 164 -0.88 -6.74 -8.60
CA GLN A 164 -1.79 -7.85 -8.33
C GLN A 164 -3.16 -7.62 -8.98
N ASN A 165 -3.96 -8.69 -9.10
CA ASN A 165 -5.21 -8.64 -9.88
C ASN A 165 -6.42 -8.06 -9.13
N ALA A 166 -6.34 -7.89 -7.80
CA ALA A 166 -7.44 -7.40 -6.98
C ALA A 166 -6.92 -6.62 -5.77
N TYR A 167 -7.79 -5.84 -5.11
CA TYR A 167 -7.46 -5.17 -3.85
C TYR A 167 -7.32 -6.17 -2.69
N GLY A 168 -6.66 -5.72 -1.63
CA GLY A 168 -6.37 -6.51 -0.43
C GLY A 168 -4.92 -6.96 -0.40
N VAL A 169 -4.55 -7.70 0.64
CA VAL A 169 -3.15 -8.08 0.90
C VAL A 169 -2.85 -9.50 0.37
N GLY A 170 -3.70 -10.03 -0.51
CA GLY A 170 -3.55 -11.37 -1.05
C GLY A 170 -2.30 -11.50 -1.91
N PHE A 171 -1.24 -12.08 -1.34
CA PHE A 171 0.00 -12.36 -2.07
C PHE A 171 -0.14 -13.63 -2.89
N ASP A 172 0.19 -13.56 -4.17
CA ASP A 172 0.46 -14.77 -4.95
C ASP A 172 1.84 -15.35 -4.56
N ALA A 173 2.05 -16.63 -4.85
CA ALA A 173 3.26 -17.35 -4.45
C ALA A 173 4.56 -16.71 -4.99
N ARG A 174 4.53 -16.07 -6.17
CA ARG A 174 5.69 -15.40 -6.74
C ARG A 174 6.00 -14.12 -5.99
N THR A 175 4.98 -13.33 -5.65
CA THR A 175 5.16 -12.13 -4.82
C THR A 175 5.76 -12.49 -3.46
N VAL A 176 5.26 -13.55 -2.80
CA VAL A 176 5.85 -14.08 -1.56
C VAL A 176 7.33 -14.43 -1.75
N GLN A 177 7.66 -15.22 -2.77
CA GLN A 177 9.05 -15.62 -3.04
C GLN A 177 9.98 -14.44 -3.31
N GLN A 178 9.49 -13.39 -3.97
CA GLN A 178 10.27 -12.17 -4.22
C GLN A 178 10.49 -11.38 -2.92
N ILE A 179 9.48 -11.28 -2.06
CA ILE A 179 9.59 -10.64 -0.73
C ILE A 179 10.58 -11.43 0.15
N GLU A 180 10.49 -12.75 0.19
CA GLU A 180 11.42 -13.59 0.98
C GLU A 180 12.86 -13.51 0.46
N ALA A 181 13.05 -13.20 -0.83
CA ALA A 181 14.35 -13.08 -1.47
C ALA A 181 15.00 -11.69 -1.33
N LEU A 182 14.38 -10.74 -0.62
CA LEU A 182 14.91 -9.40 -0.45
C LEU A 182 16.26 -9.39 0.29
N GLU A 183 17.24 -8.68 -0.27
CA GLU A 183 18.49 -8.32 0.39
C GLU A 183 18.25 -7.10 1.31
N TRP A 184 17.61 -7.35 2.46
CA TRP A 184 17.12 -6.29 3.36
C TRP A 184 18.19 -5.28 3.76
N GLU A 185 19.39 -5.77 4.08
CA GLU A 185 20.56 -4.99 4.47
C GLU A 185 20.98 -3.97 3.40
N ARG A 186 20.59 -4.21 2.14
CA ARG A 186 20.87 -3.34 1.00
C ARG A 186 19.74 -2.36 0.68
N CYS A 187 18.48 -2.76 0.86
CA CYS A 187 17.33 -1.95 0.43
C CYS A 187 16.64 -1.18 1.56
N ALA A 188 16.67 -1.65 2.80
CA ALA A 188 16.00 -0.99 3.91
C ALA A 188 16.77 0.24 4.40
N SER A 189 16.12 1.15 5.12
CA SER A 189 16.73 2.24 5.89
C SER A 189 16.48 2.05 7.38
N ASP A 190 17.49 2.38 8.18
CA ASP A 190 17.38 2.31 9.63
C ASP A 190 16.64 3.54 10.18
N PHE A 191 15.93 3.39 11.29
CA PHE A 191 15.19 4.47 11.94
C PHE A 191 15.31 4.43 13.47
N GLU A 192 15.07 5.59 14.10
CA GLU A 192 15.00 5.82 15.54
C GLU A 192 13.59 6.31 15.91
N LEU A 193 13.03 5.88 17.05
CA LEU A 193 11.67 6.15 17.51
C LEU A 193 11.56 7.21 18.60
#